data_AF-A0A228EEF9-F1
#
_entry.id   AF-A0A228EEF9-F1
#
_cell.length_a   1.000
_cell.length_b   1.000
_cell.length_c   1.000
_cell.angle_alpha   90.00
_cell.angle_beta   90.00
_cell.angle_gamma   90.00
#
_symmetry.space_group_name_H-M   'P 1'
#
loop_
_entity.id
_entity.type
_entity.pdbx_description
1 polymer ?
#
loop_
_entity_poly.entity_id
_entity_poly.type
_entity_poly.pdbx_seq_one_letter_code
_entity_poly.pdbx_strand_id
1 'polypeptide(L)' 'MREIDVLYGEDAQALRKKAGLTQMQLAARWGLTRQQIGRYEKTGQAVPMKEADAYRGLVLTLKSNAT' A
#
# COMPACT_ATOMS: atom_id res chain seq x y z
N MET A 1 -3.46 -23.00 -6.40
CA MET A 1 -3.01 -21.94 -5.47
C MET A 1 -2.77 -20.71 -6.31
N ARG A 2 -3.38 -19.56 -5.98
CA ARG A 2 -3.06 -18.31 -6.72
C ARG A 2 -1.66 -17.92 -6.27
N GLU A 3 -0.71 -17.84 -7.19
CA GLU A 3 0.57 -17.18 -6.96
C GLU A 3 0.25 -15.80 -6.40
N ILE A 4 0.57 -15.58 -5.11
CA ILE A 4 0.48 -14.24 -4.56
C ILE A 4 1.69 -13.51 -5.11
N ASP A 5 1.49 -12.88 -6.25
CA ASP A 5 2.52 -12.10 -6.95
C ASP A 5 3.15 -11.12 -5.96
N VAL A 6 4.47 -11.13 -5.85
CA VAL A 6 5.21 -10.36 -4.85
C VAL A 6 4.96 -8.88 -5.12
N LEU A 7 4.52 -8.13 -4.10
CA LEU A 7 4.37 -6.69 -4.23
C LEU A 7 5.71 -6.02 -3.91
N TYR A 8 6.23 -5.22 -4.84
CA TYR A 8 7.41 -4.40 -4.62
C TYR A 8 7.03 -2.98 -4.19
N GLY A 9 7.97 -2.28 -3.55
CA GLY A 9 7.73 -0.98 -2.93
C GLY A 9 7.25 0.10 -3.91
N GLU A 10 7.71 0.07 -5.16
CA GLU A 10 7.24 0.95 -6.23
C GLU A 10 5.75 0.76 -6.54
N ASP A 11 5.27 -0.48 -6.57
CA ASP A 11 3.88 -0.81 -6.81
C ASP A 11 3.01 -0.44 -5.60
N ALA A 12 3.51 -0.69 -4.39
CA ALA A 12 2.87 -0.23 -3.16
C ALA A 12 2.72 1.29 -3.13
N GLN A 13 3.77 2.02 -3.53
CA GLN A 13 3.74 3.48 -3.67
C GLN A 13 2.68 3.91 -4.70
N ALA A 14 2.61 3.25 -5.85
CA ALA A 14 1.64 3.53 -6.90
C ALA A 14 0.20 3.31 -6.41
N LEU A 15 -0.07 2.22 -5.68
CA LEU A 15 -1.37 1.91 -5.07
C LEU A 15 -1.80 3.01 -4.08
N ARG A 16 -0.90 3.46 -3.21
CA ARG A 16 -1.19 4.58 -2.30
C ARG A 16 -1.51 5.86 -3.05
N LYS A 17 -0.69 6.23 -4.04
CA LYS A 17 -0.90 7.45 -4.85
C LYS A 17 -2.23 7.40 -5.58
N LYS A 18 -2.60 6.25 -6.14
CA LYS A 18 -3.91 6.03 -6.77
C LYS A 18 -5.09 6.21 -5.80
N ALA A 19 -4.87 5.94 -4.51
CA ALA A 19 -5.83 6.22 -3.45
C ALA A 19 -5.82 7.68 -2.96
N GLY A 20 -5.04 8.57 -3.56
CA GLY A 20 -4.99 9.99 -3.21
C GLY A 20 -4.36 10.28 -1.84
N LEU A 21 -3.66 9.31 -1.26
CA LEU A 21 -3.07 9.44 0.08
C LEU A 21 -1.61 9.84 -0.01
N THR A 22 -1.15 10.71 0.89
CA THR A 22 0.28 10.87 1.21
C THR A 22 0.77 9.73 2.10
N GLN A 23 2.10 9.55 2.22
CA GLN A 23 2.66 8.56 3.15
C GLN A 23 2.24 8.82 4.60
N MET A 24 2.15 10.09 5.01
CA MET A 24 1.74 10.47 6.36
C MET A 24 0.27 10.15 6.63
N GLN A 25 -0.63 10.41 5.67
CA GLN A 25 -2.04 10.04 5.79
C GLN A 25 -2.22 8.52 5.84
N LEU A 26 -1.49 7.77 5.02
CA LEU A 26 -1.51 6.31 5.05
C LEU A 26 -1.01 5.77 6.40
N ALA A 27 0.10 6.32 6.89
CA ALA A 27 0.67 5.99 8.19
C ALA A 27 -0.34 6.21 9.32
N ALA A 28 -1.00 7.38 9.36
CA ALA A 28 -2.05 7.68 10.33
C ALA A 28 -3.22 6.69 10.26
N ARG A 29 -3.67 6.33 9.05
CA ARG A 29 -4.75 5.36 8.84
C ARG A 29 -4.40 3.95 9.32
N TRP A 30 -3.13 3.55 9.21
CA TRP A 30 -2.67 2.21 9.56
C TRP A 30 -2.05 2.10 10.96
N GLY A 31 -2.01 3.19 11.72
CA GLY A 31 -1.37 3.21 13.04
C GLY A 31 0.15 2.98 12.95
N LEU A 32 0.78 3.48 11.89
CA LEU A 32 2.21 3.36 11.61
C LEU A 32 2.87 4.74 11.57
N THR A 33 4.19 4.75 11.52
CA THR A 33 4.97 5.96 11.25
C THR A 33 5.15 6.19 9.75
N ARG A 34 5.34 7.45 9.35
CA ARG A 34 5.68 7.80 7.96
C ARG A 34 6.97 7.12 7.48
N GLN A 35 7.93 6.87 8.38
CA GLN A 35 9.18 6.16 8.07
C GLN A 35 8.93 4.68 7.75
N GLN A 36 8.06 4.00 8.49
CA GLN A 36 7.68 2.61 8.19
C GLN A 36 7.05 2.51 6.79
N ILE A 37 6.12 3.42 6.46
CA ILE A 37 5.56 3.50 5.10
C ILE A 37 6.66 3.73 4.06
N GLY A 38 7.59 4.65 4.31
CA GLY A 38 8.73 4.88 3.41
C GLY A 38 9.63 3.66 3.21
N ARG A 39 9.79 2.82 4.25
CA ARG A 39 10.54 1.56 4.16
C ARG A 39 9.83 0.53 3.29
N TYR A 40 8.51 0.42 3.41
CA TYR A 40 7.72 -0.49 2.56
C TYR A 40 7.70 -0.01 1.11
N GLU A 41 7.62 1.30 0.87
CA GLU A 41 7.60 1.89 -0.47
C GLU A 41 8.99 2.03 -1.12
N LYS A 42 10.03 1.40 -0.55
CA LYS A 42 11.38 1.47 -1.10
C LYS A 42 11.48 0.62 -2.38
N THR A 43 11.88 1.24 -3.48
CA THR A 43 12.01 0.58 -4.79
C THR A 43 12.89 -0.66 -4.73
N GLY A 44 12.46 -1.74 -5.38
CA GLY A 44 13.16 -3.02 -5.43
C GLY A 44 13.17 -3.78 -4.12
N GLN A 45 12.40 -3.35 -3.11
CA GLN A 45 12.19 -4.11 -1.88
C GLN A 45 10.82 -4.76 -1.92
N ALA A 46 10.77 -6.05 -1.60
CA ALA A 46 9.53 -6.75 -1.39
C ALA A 46 8.82 -6.20 -0.15
N VAL A 47 7.53 -5.91 -0.28
CA VAL A 47 6.67 -5.53 0.83
C VAL A 47 6.30 -6.80 1.60
N PRO A 48 6.38 -6.82 2.94
CA PRO A 48 5.96 -7.99 3.69
C PRO A 48 4.48 -8.31 3.43
N MET A 49 4.14 -9.59 3.44
CA MET A 49 2.86 -10.10 2.94
C MET A 49 1.64 -9.39 3.53
N LYS A 50 1.64 -9.14 4.84
CA LYS A 50 0.55 -8.46 5.55
C LYS A 50 0.32 -7.04 5.02
N GLU A 51 1.39 -6.28 4.88
CA GLU A 51 1.33 -4.90 4.36
C GLU A 51 0.97 -4.90 2.87
N ALA A 52 1.47 -5.87 2.10
CA ALA A 52 1.12 -6.02 0.68
C ALA A 52 -0.39 -6.22 0.49
N ASP A 53 -1.02 -7.05 1.32
CA ASP A 53 -2.48 -7.23 1.30
C ASP A 53 -3.23 -5.93 1.65
N ALA A 54 -2.74 -5.18 2.64
CA ALA A 54 -3.30 -3.87 2.99
C ALA A 54 -3.20 -2.87 1.82
N TYR A 55 -2.06 -2.81 1.12
CA TYR A 55 -1.88 -1.98 -0.07
C TYR A 55 -2.85 -2.37 -1.20
N ARG A 56 -3.01 -3.67 -1.48
CA ARG A 56 -3.97 -4.16 -2.51
C ARG A 56 -5.41 -3.75 -2.17
N GLY A 57 -5.77 -3.71 -0.90
CA GLY A 57 -7.09 -3.28 -0.41
C GLY A 57 -7.42 -1.80 -0.62
N LEU A 58 -6.42 -0.92 -0.78
CA LEU A 58 -6.64 0.52 -0.94
C LEU A 58 -7.50 0.86 -2.15
N VAL A 59 -7.30 0.17 -3.27
CA VAL A 59 -7.98 0.47 -4.54
C VAL A 59 -9.36 -0.18 -4.64
N LEU A 60 -9.59 -1.30 -3.93
CA LEU A 60 -10.92 -1.93 -3.84
C LEU A 60 -11.91 -1.05 -3.06
N THR A 61 -11.42 -0.33 -2.05
CA THR A 61 -12.24 0.57 -1.24
C THR A 61 -12.74 1.78 -2.04
N LEU A 62 -11.91 2.34 -2.94
CA LEU A 62 -12.30 3.47 -3.80
C LEU A 62 -13.44 3.12 -4.77
N LYS A 63 -13.42 1.90 -5.33
CA LYS A 63 -14.46 1.45 -6.26
C LYS A 63 -15.82 1.27 -5.59
N SER A 64 -15.84 1.05 -4.27
CA SER A 64 -17.06 0.84 -3.50
C SER A 64 -17.73 2.16 -3.06
N ASN A 65 -16.95 3.24 -2.99
CA ASN A 65 -17.40 4.55 -2.48
C ASN A 65 -17.85 5.54 -3.59
N ALA A 66 -17.84 5.11 -4.85
CA ALA A 66 -18.20 5.93 -6.02
C ALA A 66 -19.64 5.69 -6.50
N THR A 67 -20.57 5.40 -5.58
CA THR A 67 -22.00 5.18 -5.86
C THR A 67 -22.83 6.38 -5.45
#